data_AF-A0A0A1T9L8-F1
#
_entry.id   AF-A0A0A1T9L8-F1
#
_cell.length_a   1.000
_cell.length_b   1.000
_cell.length_c   1.000
_cell.angle_alpha   90.00
_cell.angle_beta   90.00
_cell.angle_gamma   90.00
#
_symmetry.space_group_name_H-M   'P 1'
#
loop_
_entity.id
_entity.type
_entity.pdbx_description
1 polymer ?
#
loop_
_entity_poly.entity_id
_entity_poly.type
_entity_poly.pdbx_seq_one_letter_code
_entity_poly.pdbx_strand_id
1 'polypeptide(L)'
;MHFFTLFTTLATTLAAATPLQSRSGCDQGVCPEHDNDFDLVEHFHGDDRHFQLRFKDDHSCFALDNDGSGCADITYNGRPVSMSIGARRNRARWIYKDTNDKLCFDTNFEPLLSCGFNFWGVDLNRPVACIW
;
A
#
# COMPACT_ATOMS: atom_id res chain seq x y z
N MET A 1 -48.64 7.42 40.89
CA MET A 1 -47.18 7.28 40.70
C MET A 1 -46.96 6.98 39.22
N HIS A 2 -46.51 7.96 38.44
CA HIS A 2 -46.24 7.78 37.01
C HIS A 2 -44.72 7.72 36.82
N PHE A 3 -44.21 6.58 36.35
CA PHE A 3 -42.80 6.41 35.97
C PHE A 3 -42.66 6.79 34.49
N PHE A 4 -41.88 7.83 34.20
CA PHE A 4 -41.43 8.17 32.86
C PHE A 4 -40.06 7.52 32.65
N THR A 5 -39.99 6.52 31.76
CA THR A 5 -38.71 5.89 31.37
C THR A 5 -38.19 6.59 30.12
N LEU A 6 -37.12 7.36 30.26
CA LEU A 6 -36.38 7.92 29.13
C LEU A 6 -35.55 6.79 28.48
N PHE A 7 -35.82 6.48 27.22
CA PHE A 7 -34.94 5.64 26.40
C PHE A 7 -33.97 6.54 25.62
N THR A 8 -32.69 6.51 26.00
CA THR A 8 -31.60 7.17 25.27
C THR A 8 -31.13 6.22 24.17
N THR A 9 -31.45 6.51 22.92
CA THR A 9 -30.93 5.76 21.77
C THR A 9 -29.49 6.20 21.48
N LEU A 10 -28.51 5.33 21.76
CA LEU A 10 -27.17 5.46 21.22
C LEU A 10 -27.24 5.25 19.70
N ALA A 11 -26.93 6.29 18.93
CA ALA A 11 -26.68 6.17 17.51
C ALA A 11 -25.28 5.58 17.31
N THR A 12 -25.19 4.28 17.04
CA THR A 12 -23.98 3.64 16.54
C THR A 12 -23.79 4.06 15.09
N THR A 13 -22.85 4.96 14.82
CA THR A 13 -22.42 5.25 13.45
C THR A 13 -21.65 4.04 12.94
N LEU A 14 -22.28 3.20 12.11
CA LEU A 14 -21.55 2.25 11.29
C LEU A 14 -20.73 3.05 10.29
N ALA A 15 -19.41 3.08 10.48
CA ALA A 15 -18.50 3.44 9.40
C ALA A 15 -18.74 2.43 8.28
N ALA A 16 -19.20 2.91 7.12
CA ALA A 16 -19.34 2.08 5.95
C ALA A 16 -17.95 1.56 5.57
N ALA A 17 -17.71 0.27 5.80
CA ALA A 17 -16.54 -0.39 5.26
C ALA A 17 -16.66 -0.34 3.73
N THR A 18 -15.92 0.55 3.08
CA THR A 18 -15.71 0.47 1.64
C THR A 18 -15.06 -0.88 1.36
N PRO A 19 -15.64 -1.70 0.47
CA PRO A 19 -15.04 -2.98 0.14
C PRO A 19 -13.60 -2.76 -0.34
N LEU A 20 -12.65 -3.50 0.25
CA LEU A 20 -11.33 -3.77 -0.33
C LEU A 20 -11.57 -4.57 -1.60
N GLN A 21 -11.97 -3.93 -2.70
CA GLN A 21 -12.20 -4.64 -3.96
C GLN A 21 -12.20 -3.68 -5.15
N SER A 22 -11.27 -3.95 -6.07
CA SER A 22 -11.13 -3.38 -7.42
C SER A 22 -10.82 -1.88 -7.46
N ARG A 23 -9.53 -1.51 -7.52
CA ARG A 23 -9.18 -0.36 -8.36
C ARG A 23 -8.39 -0.88 -9.58
N SER A 24 -8.93 -0.52 -10.74
CA SER A 24 -8.35 -0.71 -12.07
C SER A 24 -9.08 0.30 -12.94
N GLY A 25 -8.46 1.48 -13.04
CA GLY A 25 -9.03 2.71 -13.56
C GLY A 25 -8.12 3.88 -13.17
N CYS A 26 -8.36 5.08 -13.69
CA CYS A 26 -7.40 6.18 -13.53
C CYS A 26 -7.37 6.83 -12.14
N ASP A 27 -8.22 6.38 -11.21
CA ASP A 27 -8.25 6.83 -9.81
C ASP A 27 -7.68 5.73 -8.90
N GLN A 28 -6.40 5.87 -8.58
CA GLN A 28 -5.61 4.87 -7.84
C GLN A 28 -5.75 5.01 -6.32
N GLY A 29 -6.04 6.19 -5.81
CA GLY A 29 -6.17 6.45 -4.37
C GLY A 29 -4.92 6.08 -3.56
N VAL A 30 -5.06 6.01 -2.25
CA VAL A 30 -3.94 5.82 -1.29
C VAL A 30 -3.65 4.37 -0.95
N CYS A 31 -4.53 3.43 -1.31
CA CYS A 31 -4.38 2.03 -1.00
C CYS A 31 -3.64 1.28 -2.09
N PRO A 32 -2.84 0.26 -1.72
CA PRO A 32 -2.28 -0.61 -2.71
C PRO A 32 -3.30 -1.41 -3.52
N GLU A 33 -3.01 -1.56 -4.82
CA GLU A 33 -3.90 -2.23 -5.78
C GLU A 33 -3.88 -3.77 -5.68
N HIS A 34 -4.88 -4.42 -6.24
CA HIS A 34 -4.93 -5.89 -6.46
C HIS A 34 -4.59 -6.75 -5.23
N ASP A 35 -5.06 -6.36 -4.04
CA ASP A 35 -4.76 -7.04 -2.77
C ASP A 35 -3.27 -7.08 -2.39
N ASN A 36 -2.39 -6.35 -3.09
CA ASN A 36 -0.99 -6.23 -2.70
C ASN A 36 -0.87 -5.58 -1.31
N ASP A 37 0.19 -5.94 -0.59
CA ASP A 37 0.50 -5.37 0.73
C ASP A 37 1.14 -3.99 0.59
N PHE A 38 1.97 -3.83 -0.43
CA PHE A 38 2.56 -2.55 -0.81
C PHE A 38 2.86 -2.50 -2.31
N ASP A 39 2.99 -1.28 -2.82
CA ASP A 39 3.31 -1.03 -4.22
C ASP A 39 4.11 0.27 -4.43
N LEU A 40 4.55 0.44 -5.66
CA LEU A 40 5.07 1.69 -6.20
C LEU A 40 4.21 2.09 -7.40
N VAL A 41 3.74 3.33 -7.40
CA VAL A 41 3.05 3.96 -8.54
C VAL A 41 3.94 5.05 -9.11
N GLU A 42 4.08 5.07 -10.43
CA GLU A 42 4.72 6.16 -11.18
C GLU A 42 3.64 6.87 -12.00
N HIS A 43 3.33 8.11 -11.67
CA HIS A 43 2.42 8.98 -12.42
C HIS A 43 3.18 9.84 -13.45
N PHE A 44 2.63 9.92 -14.66
CA PHE A 44 3.11 10.73 -15.77
C PHE A 44 2.28 12.02 -15.88
N HIS A 45 2.92 13.16 -15.72
CA HIS A 45 2.32 14.48 -15.92
C HIS A 45 3.16 15.25 -16.95
N GLY A 46 2.92 14.97 -18.24
CA GLY A 46 3.80 15.45 -19.31
C GLY A 46 5.17 14.76 -19.22
N ASP A 47 6.23 15.55 -19.06
CA ASP A 47 7.60 15.04 -18.85
C ASP A 47 7.91 14.75 -17.38
N ASP A 48 7.04 15.19 -16.46
CA ASP A 48 7.22 15.00 -15.03
C ASP A 48 6.79 13.60 -14.59
N ARG A 49 7.58 13.03 -13.68
CA ARG A 49 7.35 11.70 -13.09
C ARG A 49 7.24 11.84 -11.59
N HIS A 50 6.09 11.45 -11.05
CA HIS A 50 5.84 11.44 -9.62
C HIS A 50 5.73 10.00 -9.15
N PHE A 51 6.49 9.63 -8.13
CA PHE A 51 6.45 8.29 -7.57
C PHE A 51 5.75 8.32 -6.22
N GLN A 52 4.88 7.36 -5.98
CA GLN A 52 4.27 7.13 -4.67
C GLN A 52 4.46 5.69 -4.27
N LEU A 53 5.00 5.49 -3.08
CA LEU A 53 5.07 4.18 -2.46
C LEU A 53 3.87 4.05 -1.52
N ARG A 54 3.07 3.01 -1.69
CA ARG A 54 1.86 2.79 -0.90
C ARG A 54 1.93 1.49 -0.15
N PHE A 55 1.33 1.43 1.04
CA PHE A 55 1.30 0.21 1.85
C PHE A 55 0.06 0.15 2.74
N LYS A 56 -0.32 -1.06 3.14
CA LYS A 56 -1.39 -1.33 4.11
C LYS A 56 -0.78 -1.61 5.47
N ASP A 57 -1.18 -0.89 6.51
CA ASP A 57 -0.79 -1.19 7.90
C ASP A 57 -2.03 -1.10 8.81
N ASP A 58 -2.26 -2.14 9.62
CA ASP A 58 -3.43 -2.30 10.50
C ASP A 58 -4.76 -1.78 9.89
N HIS A 59 -5.16 -2.36 8.75
CA HIS A 59 -6.38 -2.01 7.98
C HIS A 59 -6.43 -0.59 7.41
N SER A 60 -5.39 0.21 7.60
CA SER A 60 -5.24 1.55 7.05
C SER A 60 -4.30 1.55 5.85
N CYS A 61 -4.49 2.50 4.95
CA CYS A 61 -3.64 2.67 3.78
C CYS A 61 -2.84 3.96 3.89
N PHE A 62 -1.58 3.88 3.47
CA PHE A 62 -0.64 4.98 3.52
C PHE A 62 0.02 5.14 2.16
N ALA A 63 0.26 6.40 1.79
CA ALA A 63 1.01 6.76 0.60
C ALA A 63 2.13 7.72 1.01
N LEU A 64 3.34 7.46 0.49
CA LEU A 64 4.52 8.27 0.69
C LEU A 64 4.99 8.76 -0.67
N ASP A 65 5.17 10.07 -0.81
CA ASP A 65 5.88 10.60 -1.96
C ASP A 65 7.29 10.02 -1.98
N ASN A 66 7.69 9.55 -3.16
CA ASN A 66 8.96 8.90 -3.37
C ASN A 66 9.74 9.66 -4.45
N ASP A 67 11.05 9.75 -4.26
CA ASP A 67 11.97 10.43 -5.17
C ASP A 67 12.31 9.59 -6.42
N GLY A 68 11.63 8.45 -6.61
CA GLY A 68 11.91 7.48 -7.65
C GLY A 68 12.95 6.44 -7.27
N SER A 69 13.48 6.47 -6.03
CA SER A 69 14.32 5.38 -5.49
C SER A 69 13.56 4.08 -5.31
N GLY A 70 12.23 4.14 -5.20
CA GLY A 70 11.35 3.03 -4.86
C GLY A 70 11.55 2.53 -3.42
N CYS A 71 12.28 3.28 -2.58
CA CYS A 71 12.63 2.86 -1.22
C CYS A 71 12.03 3.79 -0.18
N ALA A 72 11.59 3.24 0.94
CA ALA A 72 11.11 4.00 2.08
C ALA A 72 11.41 3.25 3.39
N ASP A 73 11.66 4.03 4.44
CA ASP A 73 11.73 3.53 5.80
C ASP A 73 10.43 3.88 6.52
N ILE A 74 9.76 2.86 7.05
CA ILE A 74 8.45 3.01 7.70
C ILE A 74 8.41 2.27 9.03
N THR A 75 7.32 2.49 9.76
CA THR A 75 6.87 1.59 10.83
C THR A 75 5.71 0.77 10.27
N TYR A 76 5.80 -0.56 10.35
CA TYR A 76 4.77 -1.50 9.91
C TYR A 76 4.43 -2.44 11.06
N ASN A 77 3.16 -2.50 11.46
CA ASN A 77 2.70 -3.25 12.63
C ASN A 77 3.58 -3.00 13.87
N GLY A 78 3.95 -1.73 14.08
CA GLY A 78 4.79 -1.30 15.20
C GLY A 78 6.29 -1.61 15.08
N ARG A 79 6.74 -2.20 13.95
CA ARG A 79 8.15 -2.57 13.73
C ARG A 79 8.81 -1.68 12.68
N PRO A 80 10.08 -1.28 12.87
CA PRO A 80 10.80 -0.49 11.88
C PRO A 80 11.20 -1.36 10.68
N VAL A 81 10.83 -0.91 9.48
CA VAL A 81 11.04 -1.63 8.22
C VAL A 81 11.68 -0.71 7.20
N SER A 82 12.61 -1.25 6.41
CA SER A 82 13.02 -0.67 5.14
C SER A 82 12.40 -1.47 3.99
N MET A 83 11.54 -0.83 3.21
CA MET A 83 10.96 -1.43 2.02
C MET A 83 11.57 -0.83 0.76
N SER A 84 11.70 -1.64 -0.28
CA SER A 84 12.31 -1.21 -1.55
C SER A 84 11.69 -1.97 -2.71
N ILE A 85 11.19 -1.25 -3.71
CA ILE A 85 10.74 -1.79 -5.01
C ILE A 85 11.72 -1.36 -6.08
N GLY A 86 12.47 -2.32 -6.61
CA GLY A 86 13.32 -2.13 -7.77
C GLY A 86 12.52 -2.26 -9.06
N ALA A 87 11.77 -1.21 -9.42
CA ALA A 87 10.90 -1.16 -10.60
C ALA A 87 11.56 -1.68 -11.90
N ARG A 88 12.85 -1.39 -12.10
CA ARG A 88 13.61 -1.82 -13.29
C ARG A 88 14.01 -3.30 -13.31
N ARG A 89 13.94 -3.98 -12.16
CA ARG A 89 14.39 -5.37 -11.99
C ARG A 89 13.24 -6.33 -11.68
N ASN A 90 12.03 -5.81 -11.53
CA ASN A 90 10.87 -6.55 -11.04
C ASN A 90 11.16 -7.33 -9.75
N ARG A 91 11.79 -6.66 -8.79
CA ARG A 91 12.18 -7.22 -7.49
C ARG A 91 11.83 -6.24 -6.39
N ALA A 92 11.44 -6.77 -5.24
CA ALA A 92 11.30 -5.99 -4.04
C ALA A 92 12.00 -6.65 -2.85
N ARG A 93 12.29 -5.83 -1.85
CA ARG A 93 12.93 -6.24 -0.61
C ARG A 93 12.25 -5.58 0.57
N TRP A 94 12.12 -6.35 1.64
CA TRP A 94 11.64 -5.90 2.93
C TRP A 94 12.67 -6.28 3.99
N ILE A 95 13.17 -5.30 4.74
CA ILE A 95 14.14 -5.53 5.81
C ILE A 95 13.54 -5.05 7.12
N TYR A 96 13.32 -5.97 8.05
CA TYR A 96 13.01 -5.61 9.43
C TYR A 96 14.27 -5.11 10.11
N LYS A 97 14.32 -3.82 10.46
CA LYS A 97 15.55 -3.16 10.95
C LYS A 97 15.95 -3.56 12.36
N ASP A 98 14.98 -4.05 13.14
CA ASP A 98 15.17 -4.52 14.52
C ASP A 98 15.90 -5.87 14.60
N THR A 99 15.72 -6.72 13.60
CA THR A 99 16.19 -8.11 13.53
C THR A 99 17.18 -8.34 12.41
N ASN A 100 17.22 -7.43 11.42
CA ASN A 100 17.92 -7.56 10.15
C ASN A 100 17.41 -8.74 9.29
N ASP A 101 16.21 -9.24 9.59
CA ASP A 101 15.53 -10.25 8.77
C ASP A 101 15.16 -9.66 7.42
N LYS A 102 15.46 -10.41 6.35
CA LYS A 102 15.26 -9.99 4.97
C LYS A 102 14.25 -10.89 4.29
N LEU A 103 13.25 -10.27 3.68
CA LEU A 103 12.33 -10.92 2.77
C LEU A 103 12.47 -10.29 1.39
N CYS A 104 12.26 -11.12 0.39
CA CYS A 104 12.49 -10.81 -1.01
C CYS A 104 11.28 -11.25 -1.82
N PHE A 105 10.93 -10.45 -2.82
CA PHE A 105 9.70 -10.65 -3.58
C PHE A 105 9.93 -10.38 -5.06
N ASP A 106 9.19 -11.10 -5.89
CA ASP A 106 8.93 -10.67 -7.25
C ASP A 106 7.83 -9.60 -7.23
N THR A 107 7.90 -8.65 -8.16
CA THR A 107 6.87 -7.61 -8.28
C THR A 107 5.97 -7.92 -9.47
N ASN A 108 4.68 -7.65 -9.33
CA ASN A 108 3.75 -7.64 -10.45
C ASN A 108 3.75 -6.26 -11.09
N PHE A 109 4.19 -6.15 -12.33
CA PHE A 109 4.19 -4.90 -13.08
C PHE A 109 2.94 -4.81 -13.95
N GLU A 110 2.26 -3.67 -13.89
CA GLU A 110 1.12 -3.36 -14.74
C GLU A 110 1.20 -1.93 -15.29
N PRO A 111 1.24 -1.75 -16.63
CA PRO A 111 1.18 -0.43 -17.24
C PRO A 111 -0.27 -0.01 -17.50
N LEU A 112 -0.69 1.13 -16.94
CA LEU A 112 -1.99 1.75 -17.19
C LEU A 112 -1.81 3.06 -17.97
N LEU A 113 -1.27 2.93 -19.19
CA LEU A 113 -0.87 4.05 -20.04
C LEU A 113 -2.01 5.00 -20.39
N SER A 114 -3.24 4.49 -20.55
CA SER A 114 -4.43 5.32 -20.80
C SER A 114 -4.75 6.26 -19.63
N CYS A 115 -4.24 5.95 -18.45
CA CYS A 115 -4.40 6.72 -17.23
C CYS A 115 -3.13 7.49 -16.83
N GLY A 116 -2.05 7.34 -17.60
CA GLY A 116 -0.79 8.03 -17.32
C GLY A 116 -0.10 7.53 -16.06
N PHE A 117 -0.09 6.23 -15.77
CA PHE A 117 0.79 5.69 -14.73
C PHE A 117 1.21 4.23 -14.93
N ASN A 118 2.27 3.85 -14.23
CA ASN A 118 2.76 2.49 -14.07
C ASN A 118 2.62 2.05 -12.61
N PHE A 119 2.47 0.74 -12.40
CA PHE A 119 2.34 0.14 -11.09
C PHE A 119 3.26 -1.07 -10.92
N TRP A 120 3.88 -1.19 -9.74
CA TRP A 120 4.62 -2.39 -9.29
C TRP A 120 4.12 -2.83 -7.92
N GLY A 121 3.40 -3.95 -7.86
CA GLY A 121 2.80 -4.49 -6.63
C GLY A 121 3.58 -5.64 -6.03
N VAL A 122 3.50 -5.78 -4.71
CA VAL A 122 4.10 -6.87 -3.94
C VAL A 122 3.08 -7.52 -3.00
N ASP A 123 3.02 -8.85 -3.04
CA ASP A 123 2.29 -9.70 -2.09
C ASP A 123 3.30 -10.31 -1.10
N LEU A 124 3.22 -9.90 0.17
CA LEU A 124 4.09 -10.37 1.24
C LEU A 124 3.89 -11.86 1.56
N ASN A 125 2.78 -12.47 1.13
CA ASN A 125 2.52 -13.90 1.33
C ASN A 125 3.23 -14.78 0.31
N ARG A 126 3.94 -14.19 -0.66
CA ARG A 126 4.67 -14.92 -1.70
C ARG A 126 6.16 -14.54 -1.73
N PRO A 127 6.90 -14.77 -0.64
CA PRO A 127 8.33 -14.53 -0.64
C PRO A 127 9.06 -15.46 -1.61
N VAL A 128 10.13 -14.95 -2.20
CA VAL A 128 11.09 -15.69 -3.01
C VAL A 128 12.47 -15.65 -2.37
N ALA A 129 13.38 -16.50 -2.84
CA ALA A 129 14.75 -16.52 -2.32
C ALA A 129 15.50 -15.20 -2.64
N CYS A 130 16.19 -14.64 -1.65
CA CYS A 130 17.06 -13.47 -1.80
C CYS A 130 18.40 -13.83 -2.46
N ILE A 131 18.43 -13.99 -3.79
CA ILE A 131 19.63 -14.45 -4.53
C ILE A 131 20.36 -13.34 -5.29
N TRP A 132 20.32 -12.10 -4.78
CA TRP A 132 20.81 -10.90 -5.46
C TRP A 132 21.52 -9.91 -4.54
#